data_AF-A0A916PYS6-F1
#
_entry.id   AF-A0A916PYS6-F1
#
_cell.length_a   1.000
_cell.length_b   1.000
_cell.length_c   1.000
_cell.angle_alpha   90.00
_cell.angle_beta   90.00
_cell.angle_gamma   90.00
#
_symmetry.space_group_name_H-M   'P 1'
#
loop_
_entity.id
_entity.type
_entity.pdbx_description
1 polymer ?
#
loop_
_entity_poly.entity_id
_entity_poly.type
_entity_poly.pdbx_seq_one_letter_code
_entity_poly.pdbx_strand_id
1 'polypeptide(L)'
;MFYGWAKRNTRPEVKSDESKRNKLNGMLCVDAISGKEFFRLSVGSKTEDVSEYLAELCLDSIEAGYTDLCIMMDRNPTHKEKMQNQLKLHLEQMGLSQEIKVE
;
A
#
# COMPACT_ATOMS: atom_id res chain seq x y z
N MET A 1 14.02 3.85 -28.51
CA MET A 1 13.23 4.56 -27.49
C MET A 1 11.87 4.88 -28.09
N PHE A 2 10.82 4.15 -27.69
CA PHE A 2 9.45 4.38 -28.16
C PHE A 2 8.67 5.09 -27.05
N TYR A 3 8.71 6.42 -27.03
CA TYR A 3 7.86 7.20 -26.13
C TYR A 3 6.72 7.80 -26.93
N GLY A 4 5.50 7.35 -26.69
CA GLY A 4 4.29 8.02 -27.12
C GLY A 4 3.74 8.84 -25.97
N TRP A 5 3.76 10.17 -26.08
CA TRP A 5 3.07 11.02 -25.12
C TRP A 5 1.57 10.83 -25.29
N ALA A 6 0.90 10.34 -24.25
CA ALA A 6 -0.55 10.28 -24.24
C ALA A 6 -1.12 11.72 -24.29
N LYS A 7 -2.05 11.98 -25.22
CA LYS A 7 -2.83 13.22 -25.21
C LYS A 7 -3.68 13.24 -23.93
N ARG A 8 -3.97 14.42 -23.38
CA ARG A 8 -4.82 14.55 -22.18
C ARG A 8 -6.12 13.75 -22.39
N ASN A 9 -6.39 12.82 -21.48
CA ASN A 9 -7.56 11.91 -21.49
C ASN A 9 -7.63 10.85 -22.61
N THR A 10 -6.56 10.61 -23.38
CA THR A 10 -6.49 9.42 -24.23
C THR A 10 -5.73 8.32 -23.49
N ARG A 11 -6.39 7.21 -23.14
CA ARG A 11 -5.69 6.01 -22.66
C ARG A 11 -4.99 5.38 -23.86
N PRO A 12 -3.65 5.37 -23.95
CA PRO A 12 -2.98 4.60 -25.00
C PRO A 12 -3.27 3.11 -24.78
N GLU A 13 -3.90 2.47 -25.75
CA GLU A 13 -4.09 1.02 -25.73
C GLU A 13 -2.82 0.34 -26.24
N VAL A 14 -1.97 -0.08 -25.31
CA VAL A 14 -0.84 -0.96 -25.62
C VAL A 14 -1.36 -2.39 -25.62
N LYS A 15 -1.39 -3.03 -26.79
CA LYS A 15 -1.69 -4.46 -26.88
C LYS A 15 -0.63 -5.23 -26.10
N SER A 16 -1.02 -5.81 -24.97
CA SER A 16 -0.17 -6.72 -24.20
C SER A 16 -0.88 -8.05 -24.03
N ASP A 17 -0.22 -9.14 -24.43
CA ASP A 17 -0.67 -10.50 -24.14
C ASP A 17 -0.19 -10.90 -22.74
N GLU A 18 -0.98 -10.53 -21.73
CA GLU A 18 -0.70 -10.80 -20.31
C GLU A 18 -1.21 -12.18 -19.86
N SER A 19 -1.60 -13.06 -20.79
CA SER A 19 -2.25 -14.35 -20.47
C SER A 19 -1.31 -15.37 -19.82
N LYS A 20 0.01 -15.28 -20.07
CA LYS A 20 1.02 -16.26 -19.64
C LYS A 20 1.99 -15.74 -18.57
N ARG A 21 1.73 -14.57 -17.98
CA ARG A 21 2.63 -13.96 -16.99
C ARG A 21 2.36 -14.41 -15.57
N ASN A 22 3.44 -14.60 -14.81
CA ASN A 22 3.40 -14.70 -13.36
C ASN A 22 3.10 -13.31 -12.80
N LYS A 23 1.83 -13.05 -12.48
CA LYS A 23 1.38 -11.75 -11.97
C LYS A 23 1.77 -11.60 -10.51
N LEU A 24 2.27 -10.42 -10.15
CA LEU A 24 2.45 -9.98 -8.77
C LEU A 24 1.47 -8.85 -8.50
N ASN A 25 1.05 -8.74 -7.25
CA ASN A 25 0.25 -7.64 -6.76
C ASN A 25 1.18 -6.52 -6.28
N GLY A 26 0.93 -5.30 -6.74
CA GLY A 26 1.63 -4.11 -6.26
C GLY A 26 0.83 -3.43 -5.16
N MET A 27 1.43 -3.27 -3.99
CA MET A 27 0.95 -2.42 -2.92
C MET A 27 1.73 -1.11 -2.99
N LEU A 28 1.01 0.00 -3.06
CA LEU A 28 1.58 1.34 -3.21
C LEU A 28 0.90 2.28 -2.23
N CYS A 29 1.68 2.86 -1.33
CA CYS A 29 1.28 4.03 -0.54
C CYS A 29 2.09 5.23 -1.00
N VAL A 30 1.45 6.38 -1.03
CA VAL A 30 2.10 7.64 -1.41
C VAL A 30 1.80 8.64 -0.31
N ASP A 31 2.85 9.26 0.21
CA ASP A 31 2.70 10.41 1.10
C ASP A 31 2.07 11.56 0.31
N ALA A 32 0.91 12.02 0.75
CA ALA A 32 0.15 13.08 0.10
C ALA A 32 0.87 14.44 0.08
N ILE A 33 1.85 14.66 0.97
CA ILE A 33 2.57 15.92 1.07
C ILE A 33 3.87 15.87 0.26
N SER A 34 4.73 14.90 0.56
CA SER A 34 6.06 14.82 -0.07
C SER A 34 6.05 14.11 -1.43
N GLY A 35 5.01 13.33 -1.72
CA GLY A 35 4.97 12.43 -2.88
C GLY A 35 5.88 11.21 -2.73
N LYS A 36 6.45 10.96 -1.54
CA LYS A 36 7.29 9.77 -1.31
C LYS A 36 6.46 8.51 -1.46
N GLU A 37 6.98 7.58 -2.25
CA GLU A 37 6.32 6.32 -2.57
C GLU A 37 6.88 5.20 -1.70
N PHE A 38 5.98 4.39 -1.16
CA PHE A 38 6.26 3.14 -0.48
C PHE A 38 5.65 2.04 -1.33
N PHE A 39 6.49 1.16 -1.89
CA PHE A 39 6.07 0.20 -2.88
C PHE A 39 6.55 -1.21 -2.53
N ARG A 40 5.64 -2.18 -2.64
CA ARG A 40 5.93 -3.60 -2.45
C ARG A 40 5.26 -4.43 -3.53
N LEU A 41 6.00 -5.41 -4.03
CA LEU A 41 5.45 -6.51 -4.82
C LEU A 41 5.20 -7.71 -3.92
N SER A 42 4.01 -8.29 -3.99
CA SER A 42 3.68 -9.54 -3.31
C SER A 42 2.99 -10.51 -4.25
N VAL A 43 3.16 -11.81 -3.99
CA VAL A 43 2.39 -12.86 -4.67
C VAL A 43 0.94 -12.85 -4.19
N GLY A 44 0.72 -12.45 -2.93
CA GLY A 44 -0.60 -12.29 -2.30
C GLY A 44 -1.09 -10.84 -2.31
N SER A 45 -2.37 -10.66 -2.02
CA SER A 45 -3.00 -9.35 -1.79
C SER A 45 -4.22 -9.50 -0.88
N LYS A 46 -4.16 -10.48 0.03
CA LYS A 46 -5.22 -10.73 1.01
C LYS A 46 -5.10 -9.74 2.15
N THR A 47 -6.09 -9.77 3.04
CA THR A 47 -6.12 -8.93 4.23
C THR A 47 -4.82 -8.96 5.01
N GLU A 48 -4.25 -10.16 5.19
CA GLU A 48 -3.04 -10.41 5.96
C GLU A 48 -1.79 -9.81 5.26
N ASP A 49 -1.68 -9.96 3.94
CA ASP A 49 -0.58 -9.37 3.16
C ASP A 49 -0.62 -7.82 3.21
N VAL A 50 -1.84 -7.25 3.13
CA VAL A 50 -2.03 -5.80 3.16
C VAL A 50 -1.76 -5.25 4.56
N SER A 51 -2.21 -5.93 5.62
CA SER A 51 -1.97 -5.47 7.00
C SER A 51 -0.50 -5.54 7.39
N GLU A 52 0.23 -6.57 6.96
CA GLU A 52 1.68 -6.67 7.18
C GLU A 52 2.40 -5.51 6.48
N TYR A 53 2.06 -5.24 5.21
CA TYR A 53 2.61 -4.11 4.47
C TYR A 53 2.35 -2.76 5.16
N LEU A 54 1.15 -2.54 5.71
CA LEU A 54 0.83 -1.31 6.44
C LEU A 54 1.53 -1.22 7.80
N ALA A 55 1.78 -2.36 8.47
CA ALA A 55 2.52 -2.37 9.74
C ALA A 55 3.98 -1.94 9.53
N GLU A 56 4.60 -2.39 8.45
CA GLU A 56 5.94 -1.95 8.06
C GLU A 56 5.97 -0.48 7.66
N LEU A 57 4.94 0.02 6.96
CA LEU A 57 4.81 1.45 6.70
C LEU A 57 4.75 2.27 8.00
N CYS A 58 4.09 1.74 9.03
CA CYS A 58 4.04 2.38 10.35
C CYS A 58 5.43 2.40 10.99
N LEU A 59 6.18 1.30 10.92
CA LEU A 59 7.57 1.25 11.41
C LEU A 59 8.45 2.30 10.71
N ASP A 60 8.41 2.35 9.37
CA ASP A 60 9.15 3.36 8.59
C ASP A 60 8.77 4.79 8.99
N SER A 61 7.49 5.00 9.35
CA SER A 61 6.98 6.29 9.79
C SER A 61 7.51 6.67 11.18
N ILE A 62 7.56 5.70 12.11
CA ILE A 62 8.15 5.90 13.44
C ILE A 62 9.64 6.21 13.33
N GLU A 63 10.38 5.46 12.51
CA GLU A 63 11.81 5.70 12.27
C GLU A 63 12.07 7.08 11.65
N ALA A 64 11.13 7.59 10.85
CA ALA A 64 11.15 8.94 10.33
C ALA A 64 10.73 10.03 11.35
N GLY A 65 10.32 9.63 12.56
CA GLY A 65 9.96 10.52 13.67
C GLY A 65 8.49 10.91 13.73
N TYR A 66 7.61 10.22 13.00
CA TYR A 66 6.17 10.49 13.03
C TYR A 66 5.48 9.68 14.14
N THR A 67 4.55 10.32 14.86
CA THR A 67 3.74 9.71 15.94
C THR A 67 2.29 9.50 15.55
N ASP A 68 1.82 10.15 14.49
CA ASP A 68 0.45 10.08 14.00
C ASP A 68 0.48 9.82 12.48
N LEU A 69 -0.31 8.84 12.03
CA LEU A 69 -0.42 8.46 10.62
C LEU A 69 -1.90 8.29 10.25
N CYS A 70 -2.33 8.95 9.18
CA CYS A 70 -3.66 8.77 8.60
C CYS A 70 -3.53 8.04 7.26
N ILE A 71 -4.17 6.87 7.15
CA ILE A 71 -4.07 6.00 5.97
C ILE A 71 -5.39 6.05 5.21
N MET A 72 -5.41 6.78 4.09
CA MET A 72 -6.59 6.88 3.23
C MET A 72 -6.61 5.74 2.21
N MET A 73 -7.61 4.86 2.30
CA MET A 73 -7.81 3.74 1.38
C MET A 73 -9.15 3.83 0.65
N ASP A 74 -9.25 3.15 -0.49
CA ASP A 74 -10.49 3.01 -1.24
C ASP A 74 -11.51 2.12 -0.50
N ARG A 75 -12.78 2.17 -0.93
CA ARG A 75 -13.88 1.40 -0.34
C ARG A 75 -13.91 -0.06 -0.79
N ASN A 76 -12.76 -0.73 -0.73
CA ASN A 76 -12.65 -2.14 -1.06
C ASN A 76 -13.24 -3.02 0.06
N PRO A 77 -13.97 -4.11 -0.24
CA PRO A 77 -14.45 -5.06 0.77
C PRO A 77 -13.36 -5.64 1.68
N THR A 78 -12.11 -5.71 1.21
CA THR A 78 -10.95 -6.17 1.98
C THR A 78 -10.52 -5.15 3.04
N HIS A 79 -10.73 -3.86 2.82
CA HIS A 79 -10.30 -2.75 3.70
C HIS A 79 -11.29 -2.46 4.83
N LYS A 80 -12.01 -3.49 5.27
CA LYS A 80 -13.00 -3.40 6.34
C LYS A 80 -12.35 -3.62 7.71
N GLU A 81 -13.19 -3.64 8.75
CA GLU A 81 -12.83 -3.90 10.14
C GLU A 81 -11.86 -5.08 10.34
N LYS A 82 -12.00 -6.16 9.56
CA LYS A 82 -11.08 -7.31 9.62
C LYS A 82 -9.61 -6.90 9.39
N MET A 83 -9.35 -6.05 8.39
CA MET A 83 -7.99 -5.56 8.10
C MET A 83 -7.50 -4.62 9.19
N GLN A 84 -8.36 -3.74 9.71
CA GLN A 84 -7.99 -2.86 10.82
C GLN A 84 -7.61 -3.66 12.06
N ASN A 85 -8.35 -4.73 12.38
CA ASN A 85 -8.03 -5.62 13.49
C ASN A 85 -6.74 -6.40 13.27
N GLN A 86 -6.47 -6.86 12.04
CA GLN A 86 -5.20 -7.49 11.69
C GLN A 86 -4.02 -6.53 11.79
N LEU A 87 -4.17 -5.30 11.31
CA LEU A 87 -3.14 -4.26 11.45
C LEU A 87 -2.83 -3.98 12.92
N LYS A 88 -3.85 -3.81 13.77
CA LYS A 88 -3.66 -3.66 15.22
C LYS A 88 -2.89 -4.84 15.83
N LEU A 89 -3.24 -6.07 15.45
CA LEU A 89 -2.54 -7.26 15.91
C LEU A 89 -1.05 -7.26 15.49
N HIS A 90 -0.75 -6.88 14.25
CA HIS A 90 0.64 -6.76 13.79
C HIS A 90 1.40 -5.68 14.56
N LEU A 91 0.81 -4.51 14.77
CA LEU A 91 1.42 -3.44 15.56
C LEU A 91 1.68 -3.88 17.01
N GLU A 92 0.77 -4.66 17.61
CA GLU A 92 0.94 -5.20 18.96
C GLU A 92 2.10 -6.22 19.00
N GLN A 93 2.16 -7.11 18.02
CA GLN A 93 3.22 -8.11 17.89
C GLN A 93 4.60 -7.46 17.66
N MET A 94 4.63 -6.33 16.95
CA MET A 94 5.85 -5.56 16.70
C MET A 94 6.21 -4.61 17.85
N GLY A 95 5.35 -4.47 18.88
CA GLY A 95 5.55 -3.55 19.99
C GLY A 95 5.26 -2.08 19.68
N LEU A 96 4.69 -1.77 18.51
CA LEU A 96 4.52 -0.41 17.99
C LEU A 96 3.20 0.26 18.39
N SER A 97 2.27 -0.48 19.01
CA SER A 97 0.90 0.01 19.30
C SER A 97 0.82 1.24 20.19
N GLN A 98 1.88 1.55 20.95
CA GLN A 98 1.95 2.76 21.78
C GLN A 98 2.81 3.87 21.16
N GLU A 99 3.53 3.56 20.08
CA GLU A 99 4.51 4.46 19.45
C GLU A 99 3.88 5.27 18.30
N ILE A 100 2.84 4.73 17.69
CA ILE A 100 2.14 5.38 16.58
C ILE A 100 0.63 5.27 16.71
N LYS A 101 -0.06 6.38 16.48
CA LYS A 101 -1.51 6.42 16.33
C LYS A 101 -1.86 6.34 14.85
N VAL A 102 -2.65 5.32 14.48
CA VAL A 102 -3.10 5.09 13.10
C VAL A 102 -4.60 5.35 12.98
N GLU A 103 -4.99 6.23 12.04
CA GLU A 103 -6.39 6.57 11.71
C GLU A 103 -6.78 6.17 10.29
#